data_AF-A0A1Q3HSZ5-F1
#
_entry.id   AF-A0A1Q3HSZ5-F1
#
_cell.length_a   1.000
_cell.length_b   1.000
_cell.length_c   1.000
_cell.angle_alpha   90.00
_cell.angle_beta   90.00
_cell.angle_gamma   90.00
#
_symmetry.space_group_name_H-M   'P 1'
#
loop_
_entity.id
_entity.type
_entity.pdbx_description
1 polymer ?
#
loop_
_entity_poly.entity_id
_entity_poly.type
_entity_poly.pdbx_seq_one_letter_code
_entity_poly.pdbx_strand_id
1 'polypeptide(L)'
;MDPEAVARAQLSHGAELARGSRPSFRTPGTQRNWRRAGLRDGVRPRMTFHFEYRHGYLPAFPRLEGRLIKHHLFPQQEKLAQWFKIQGINIHQWTMLIPEHVHLRIHSGARGGAWNAAWDQFMRANRYRRVSPEELLRTAFEFAFRFDIVGPLMPYSATVSPPGPQLLGP
;
A
#
# COMPACT_ATOMS: atom_id res chain seq x y z
N MET A 1 6.91 68.02 27.43
CA MET A 1 8.37 67.92 27.29
C MET A 1 8.67 66.55 26.73
N ASP A 2 8.86 66.50 25.42
CA ASP A 2 9.61 65.43 24.76
C ASP A 2 11.11 65.74 24.98
N PRO A 3 11.96 64.71 25.18
CA PRO A 3 13.10 64.59 24.27
C PRO A 3 13.39 63.14 23.87
N GLU A 4 13.01 62.77 22.65
CA GLU A 4 13.92 62.55 21.51
C GLU A 4 15.34 62.05 21.86
N ALA A 5 15.69 60.81 21.51
CA ALA A 5 16.70 60.52 20.48
C ALA A 5 17.20 59.04 20.48
N VAL A 6 16.90 58.38 19.35
CA VAL A 6 17.81 57.54 18.54
C VAL A 6 18.32 56.21 19.13
N ALA A 7 17.73 55.12 18.64
CA ALA A 7 18.47 54.19 17.77
C ALA A 7 17.50 53.40 16.88
N ARG A 8 17.62 53.65 15.58
CA ARG A 8 16.96 52.94 14.49
C ARG A 8 17.71 51.64 14.21
N ALA A 9 16.99 50.53 14.02
CA ALA A 9 17.47 49.44 13.17
C ALA A 9 16.28 48.81 12.44
N GLN A 10 16.42 48.75 11.12
CA GLN A 10 15.41 48.39 10.14
C GLN A 10 15.08 46.89 10.19
N LEU A 11 13.81 46.55 10.37
CA LEU A 11 13.28 45.23 9.99
C LEU A 11 12.99 45.28 8.49
N SER A 12 13.78 44.55 7.71
CA SER A 12 13.50 44.35 6.28
C SER A 12 13.40 42.86 5.97
N HIS A 13 12.32 42.53 5.23
CA HIS A 13 12.02 41.30 4.50
C HIS A 13 11.80 40.03 5.33
N GLY A 14 10.69 39.29 5.27
CA GLY A 14 9.47 39.36 4.47
C GLY A 14 8.69 38.09 4.76
N ALA A 15 7.69 38.16 5.65
CA ALA A 15 6.82 37.02 5.94
C ALA A 15 5.59 37.10 5.04
N GLU A 16 5.71 36.57 3.82
CA GLU A 16 4.56 36.40 2.94
C GLU A 16 3.81 35.11 3.33
N LEU A 17 2.60 35.29 3.88
CA LEU A 17 1.63 34.22 4.10
C LEU A 17 1.22 33.64 2.75
N ALA A 18 1.86 32.54 2.34
CA ALA A 18 1.39 31.75 1.21
C ALA A 18 -0.02 31.21 1.52
N ARG A 19 -1.05 31.87 0.97
CA ARG A 19 -2.40 31.31 0.86
C ARG A 19 -2.33 30.11 -0.09
N GLY A 20 -1.96 28.95 0.44
CA GLY A 20 -2.02 27.67 -0.24
C GLY A 20 -3.47 27.32 -0.55
N SER A 21 -3.84 27.45 -1.83
CA SER A 21 -5.10 26.95 -2.38
C SER A 21 -5.24 25.47 -2.03
N ARG A 22 -6.22 25.12 -1.19
CA ARG A 22 -6.58 23.71 -0.93
C ARG A 22 -7.01 23.09 -2.26
N PRO A 23 -6.39 22.00 -2.75
CA PRO A 23 -6.94 21.31 -3.89
C PRO A 23 -8.27 20.69 -3.45
N SER A 24 -9.38 21.18 -4.01
CA SER A 24 -10.68 20.52 -3.86
C SER A 24 -10.54 19.09 -4.36
N PHE A 25 -10.70 18.12 -3.46
CA PHE A 25 -10.91 16.73 -3.84
C PHE A 25 -12.17 16.67 -4.72
N ARG A 26 -11.97 16.62 -6.05
CA ARG A 26 -13.04 16.30 -6.99
C ARG A 26 -13.21 14.79 -6.95
N THR A 27 -14.40 14.34 -6.54
CA THR A 27 -14.87 12.97 -6.71
C THR A 27 -14.70 12.56 -8.18
N PRO A 28 -14.02 11.45 -8.51
CA PRO A 28 -13.94 11.00 -9.90
C PRO A 28 -15.34 10.58 -10.37
N GLY A 29 -15.93 11.38 -11.25
CA GLY A 29 -17.21 11.08 -11.90
C GLY A 29 -17.17 9.73 -12.63
N THR A 30 -18.29 9.03 -12.56
CA THR A 30 -18.46 7.60 -12.84
C THR A 30 -18.32 7.17 -14.30
N GLN A 31 -17.94 8.01 -15.25
CA GLN A 31 -17.70 7.58 -16.64
C GLN A 31 -16.55 8.34 -17.29
N ARG A 32 -15.37 7.71 -17.31
CA ARG A 32 -14.24 8.15 -18.13
C ARG A 32 -14.52 7.75 -19.58
N ASN A 33 -15.01 8.71 -20.39
CA ASN A 33 -15.28 8.50 -21.80
C ASN A 33 -13.98 8.29 -22.60
N TRP A 34 -13.60 7.02 -22.81
CA TRP A 34 -12.39 6.61 -23.54
C TRP A 34 -12.36 7.08 -25.01
N ARG A 35 -13.51 7.45 -25.58
CA ARG A 35 -13.61 8.06 -26.93
C ARG A 35 -12.87 9.39 -27.05
N ARG A 36 -12.78 10.20 -25.98
CA ARG A 36 -12.00 11.46 -25.99
C ARG A 36 -10.49 11.24 -25.89
N ALA A 37 -10.04 10.03 -25.55
CA ALA A 37 -8.63 9.67 -25.44
C ALA A 37 -8.07 8.99 -26.70
N GLY A 38 -8.83 8.96 -27.81
CA GLY A 38 -8.37 8.45 -29.10
C GLY A 38 -8.32 6.92 -29.26
N LEU A 39 -8.87 6.15 -28.31
CA LEU A 39 -8.92 4.69 -28.43
C LEU A 39 -10.09 4.25 -29.32
N ARG A 40 -9.81 3.35 -30.28
CA ARG A 40 -10.81 2.71 -31.14
C ARG A 40 -11.67 1.71 -30.35
N ASP A 41 -12.92 1.50 -30.80
CA ASP A 41 -13.80 0.48 -30.24
C ASP A 41 -13.13 -0.91 -30.30
N GLY A 42 -13.18 -1.65 -29.18
CA GLY A 42 -12.59 -2.99 -29.04
C GLY A 42 -11.24 -3.06 -28.33
N VAL A 43 -10.58 -1.93 -28.05
CA VAL A 43 -9.28 -1.90 -27.36
C VAL A 43 -9.46 -1.84 -25.85
N ARG A 44 -8.95 -2.83 -25.12
CA ARG A 44 -8.85 -2.78 -23.65
C ARG A 44 -7.61 -1.97 -23.26
N PRO A 45 -7.73 -0.85 -22.51
CA PRO A 45 -6.56 -0.13 -22.04
C PRO A 45 -5.73 -1.03 -21.11
N ARG A 46 -4.46 -1.22 -21.45
CA ARG A 46 -3.49 -1.88 -20.57
C ARG A 46 -2.84 -0.79 -19.72
N MET A 47 -3.05 -0.84 -18.41
CA MET A 47 -2.39 0.07 -17.49
C MET A 47 -0.92 -0.35 -17.39
N THR A 48 -0.03 0.42 -18.02
CA THR A 48 1.42 0.24 -17.92
C THR A 48 1.95 1.39 -17.09
N PHE A 49 2.55 1.10 -15.94
CA PHE A 49 3.22 2.10 -15.12
C PHE A 49 4.66 2.25 -15.64
N HIS A 50 4.97 3.41 -16.23
CA HIS A 50 6.34 3.80 -16.53
C HIS A 50 6.84 4.62 -15.34
N PHE A 51 7.77 4.05 -14.56
CA PHE A 51 8.44 4.76 -13.50
C PHE A 51 9.55 5.62 -14.12
N GLU A 52 9.26 6.89 -14.39
CA GLU A 52 10.32 7.87 -14.57
C GLU A 52 10.88 8.22 -13.18
N TYR A 53 12.08 7.73 -12.90
CA TYR A 53 12.81 7.98 -11.66
C TYR A 53 13.22 9.45 -11.57
N ARG A 54 12.33 10.31 -11.05
CA ARG A 54 12.74 11.61 -10.53
C ARG A 54 13.48 11.35 -9.22
N HIS A 55 14.80 11.58 -9.22
CA HIS A 55 15.65 11.60 -8.04
C HIS A 55 14.91 12.22 -6.85
N GLY A 56 14.62 11.42 -5.81
CA GLY A 56 14.27 11.98 -4.49
C GLY A 56 13.16 11.33 -3.67
N TYR A 57 12.25 10.51 -4.24
CA TYR A 57 11.19 9.87 -3.44
C TYR A 57 10.94 8.43 -3.91
N LEU A 58 11.75 7.50 -3.42
CA LEU A 58 11.26 6.13 -3.27
C LEU A 58 10.16 6.18 -2.18
N PRO A 59 9.02 5.48 -2.30
CA PRO A 59 8.31 5.11 -1.08
C PRO A 59 9.38 4.45 -0.21
N ALA A 60 9.58 4.96 1.01
CA ALA A 60 10.55 4.39 1.92
C ALA A 60 10.10 2.95 2.16
N PHE A 61 10.66 2.00 1.41
CA PHE A 61 10.37 0.60 1.62
C PHE A 61 10.64 0.34 3.09
N PRO A 62 9.67 -0.23 3.85
CA PRO A 62 9.87 -0.53 5.25
C PRO A 62 11.19 -1.27 5.36
N ARG A 63 12.15 -0.70 6.09
CA ARG A 63 13.43 -1.37 6.27
C ARG A 63 13.13 -2.72 6.90
N LEU A 64 13.68 -3.79 6.34
CA LEU A 64 13.54 -5.15 6.87
C LEU A 64 14.40 -5.30 8.14
N GLU A 65 14.21 -4.39 9.09
CA GLU A 65 14.91 -4.32 10.36
C GLU A 65 14.13 -5.12 11.41
N GLY A 66 14.87 -5.85 12.26
CA GLY A 66 14.30 -6.68 13.32
C GLY A 66 13.91 -8.09 12.86
N ARG A 67 13.09 -8.75 13.69
CA ARG A 67 12.69 -10.14 13.47
C ARG A 67 11.70 -10.23 12.30
N LEU A 68 12.03 -11.04 11.30
CA LEU A 68 11.14 -11.35 10.19
C LEU A 68 10.19 -12.50 10.56
N ILE A 69 8.92 -12.33 10.22
CA ILE A 69 7.89 -13.36 10.41
C ILE A 69 7.06 -13.56 9.15
N LYS A 70 6.51 -14.76 9.00
CA LYS A 70 5.63 -15.10 7.89
C LYS A 70 4.25 -14.47 8.12
N HIS A 71 3.81 -13.70 7.15
CA HIS A 71 2.48 -13.13 7.08
C HIS A 71 1.71 -13.78 5.92
N HIS A 72 0.48 -14.24 6.15
CA HIS A 72 -0.33 -14.82 5.08
C HIS A 72 -0.98 -13.72 4.26
N LEU A 73 -0.77 -13.74 2.94
CA LEU A 73 -1.48 -12.84 2.03
C LEU A 73 -3.00 -13.07 2.04
N PHE A 74 -3.41 -14.30 2.32
CA PHE A 74 -4.81 -14.68 2.51
C PHE A 74 -5.05 -15.07 3.97
N PRO A 75 -5.90 -14.35 4.73
CA PRO A 75 -6.12 -14.59 6.15
C PRO A 75 -6.44 -16.04 6.52
N GLN A 76 -5.86 -16.51 7.63
CA GLN A 76 -6.17 -17.80 8.24
C GLN A 76 -7.50 -17.83 9.00
N GLN A 77 -8.15 -16.67 9.21
CA GLN A 77 -9.47 -16.62 9.86
C GLN A 77 -10.44 -17.57 9.16
N GLU A 78 -11.04 -18.49 9.92
CA GLU A 78 -11.76 -19.67 9.41
C GLU A 78 -12.72 -19.35 8.26
N LYS A 79 -13.61 -18.37 8.43
CA LYS A 79 -14.57 -17.96 7.40
C LYS A 79 -13.90 -17.52 6.09
N LEU A 80 -12.81 -16.75 6.20
CA LEU A 80 -12.05 -16.26 5.04
C LEU A 80 -11.28 -17.41 4.39
N ALA A 81 -10.59 -18.24 5.18
CA ALA A 81 -9.87 -19.41 4.70
C ALA A 81 -10.77 -20.39 3.92
N GLN A 82 -11.97 -20.67 4.44
CA GLN A 82 -12.97 -21.48 3.76
C GLN A 82 -13.40 -20.85 2.43
N TRP A 83 -13.64 -19.54 2.42
CA TRP A 83 -14.02 -18.83 1.20
C TRP A 83 -12.92 -18.88 0.12
N PHE A 84 -11.65 -18.65 0.49
CA PHE A 84 -10.51 -18.76 -0.42
C PHE A 84 -10.34 -20.17 -0.99
N LYS A 85 -10.53 -21.20 -0.15
CA LYS A 85 -10.50 -22.60 -0.59
C LYS A 85 -11.54 -22.87 -1.68
N ILE A 86 -12.75 -22.34 -1.54
CA ILE A 86 -13.81 -22.47 -2.56
C ILE A 86 -13.41 -21.76 -3.87
N GLN A 87 -12.66 -20.66 -3.79
CA GLN A 87 -12.12 -19.96 -4.96
C GLN A 87 -10.87 -20.61 -5.56
N GLY A 88 -10.38 -21.72 -4.99
CA GLY A 88 -9.20 -22.44 -5.49
C GLY A 88 -7.86 -21.92 -4.98
N ILE A 89 -7.83 -21.12 -3.91
CA ILE A 89 -6.59 -20.64 -3.28
C ILE A 89 -6.21 -21.51 -2.09
N ASN A 90 -5.01 -22.09 -2.13
CA ASN A 90 -4.36 -22.66 -0.95
C ASN A 90 -3.58 -21.56 -0.22
N ILE A 91 -4.12 -21.05 0.89
CA ILE A 91 -3.56 -19.92 1.63
C ILE A 91 -2.12 -20.14 2.12
N HIS A 92 -1.74 -21.40 2.37
CA HIS A 92 -0.39 -21.74 2.85
C HIS A 92 0.69 -21.60 1.79
N GLN A 93 0.33 -21.49 0.50
CA GLN A 93 1.29 -21.24 -0.57
C GLN A 93 1.66 -19.77 -0.72
N TRP A 94 0.93 -18.87 -0.05
CA TRP A 94 1.02 -17.43 -0.25
C TRP A 94 1.33 -16.71 1.06
N THR A 95 2.59 -16.80 1.47
CA THR A 95 3.09 -16.05 2.63
C THR A 95 4.21 -15.10 2.23
N MET A 96 4.32 -13.99 2.95
CA MET A 96 5.32 -12.95 2.76
C MET A 96 6.11 -12.80 4.05
N LEU A 97 7.44 -12.76 3.98
CA LEU A 97 8.24 -12.39 5.15
C LEU A 97 8.21 -10.88 5.35
N ILE A 98 7.73 -10.44 6.50
CA ILE A 98 7.65 -9.03 6.88
C ILE A 98 8.22 -8.83 8.28
N PRO A 99 8.68 -7.63 8.64
CA PRO A 99 9.07 -7.32 10.01
C PRO A 99 7.93 -7.55 10.99
N GLU A 100 8.24 -8.10 12.17
CA GLU A 100 7.25 -8.39 13.21
C GLU A 100 6.42 -7.15 13.60
N HIS A 101 7.05 -5.99 13.74
CA HIS A 101 6.33 -4.76 14.08
C HIS A 101 5.30 -4.37 13.01
N VAL A 102 5.59 -4.63 11.73
CA VAL A 102 4.65 -4.40 10.62
C VAL A 102 3.48 -5.38 10.69
N HIS A 103 3.77 -6.66 10.95
CA HIS A 103 2.73 -7.68 11.13
C HIS A 103 1.79 -7.34 12.28
N LEU A 104 2.34 -6.93 13.43
CA LEU A 104 1.56 -6.52 14.59
C LEU A 104 0.72 -5.27 14.28
N ARG A 105 1.27 -4.29 13.55
CA ARG A 105 0.54 -3.09 13.12
C ARG A 105 -0.71 -3.44 12.31
N ILE A 106 -0.58 -4.27 11.27
CA ILE A 106 -1.71 -4.58 10.36
C ILE A 106 -2.74 -5.55 10.96
N HIS A 107 -2.33 -6.35 11.95
CA HIS A 107 -3.21 -7.25 12.70
C HIS A 107 -3.66 -6.70 14.05
N SER A 108 -3.26 -5.48 14.41
CA SER A 108 -3.68 -4.84 15.66
C SER A 108 -5.21 -4.68 15.73
N GLY A 109 -5.76 -4.86 16.92
CA GLY A 109 -7.19 -4.82 17.18
C GLY A 109 -7.89 -6.19 17.09
N ALA A 110 -9.21 -6.17 17.03
CA ALA A 110 -10.02 -7.38 17.06
C ALA A 110 -9.97 -8.13 15.71
N ARG A 111 -10.08 -9.47 15.78
CA ARG A 111 -10.32 -10.35 14.61
C ARG A 111 -9.26 -10.25 13.49
N GLY A 112 -7.99 -10.03 13.84
CA GLY A 112 -6.90 -9.90 12.87
C GLY A 112 -6.80 -8.52 12.21
N GLY A 113 -7.41 -7.50 12.83
CA GLY A 113 -7.15 -6.11 12.53
C GLY A 113 -7.60 -5.63 11.15
N ALA A 114 -6.94 -4.57 10.69
CA ALA A 114 -7.28 -3.92 9.44
C ALA A 114 -7.07 -4.83 8.21
N TRP A 115 -6.10 -5.75 8.28
CA TRP A 115 -5.86 -6.73 7.23
C TRP A 115 -7.07 -7.65 7.00
N ASN A 116 -7.57 -8.29 8.06
CA ASN A 116 -8.74 -9.15 7.96
C ASN A 116 -10.01 -8.37 7.61
N ALA A 117 -10.14 -7.14 8.11
CA ALA A 117 -11.29 -6.28 7.80
C ALA A 117 -11.38 -5.94 6.30
N ALA A 118 -10.25 -5.65 5.65
CA ALA A 118 -10.21 -5.38 4.21
C ALA A 118 -10.62 -6.62 3.40
N TRP A 119 -10.13 -7.79 3.78
CA TRP A 119 -10.53 -9.06 3.16
C TRP A 119 -12.00 -9.40 3.40
N ASP A 120 -12.52 -9.17 4.61
CA ASP A 120 -13.94 -9.36 4.91
C ASP A 120 -14.82 -8.45 4.07
N GLN A 121 -14.41 -7.19 3.85
CA GLN A 121 -15.12 -6.25 2.97
C GLN A 121 -15.13 -6.75 1.52
N PHE A 122 -13.98 -7.18 1.01
CA PHE A 122 -13.86 -7.73 -0.35
C PHE A 122 -14.71 -9.00 -0.52
N MET A 123 -14.65 -9.93 0.43
CA MET A 123 -15.44 -11.16 0.40
C MET A 123 -16.94 -10.85 0.40
N ARG A 124 -17.41 -9.94 1.25
CA ARG A 124 -18.84 -9.54 1.31
C ARG A 124 -19.32 -8.94 -0.01
N ALA A 125 -18.52 -8.07 -0.63
CA ALA A 125 -18.84 -7.46 -1.92
C ALA A 125 -18.93 -8.47 -3.07
N ASN A 126 -18.24 -9.61 -2.94
CA ASN A 126 -18.13 -10.62 -3.98
C ASN A 126 -18.79 -11.96 -3.62
N ARG A 127 -19.61 -12.01 -2.56
CA ARG A 127 -20.13 -13.28 -2.00
C ARG A 127 -21.01 -14.09 -2.93
N TYR A 128 -21.54 -13.47 -3.98
CA TYR A 128 -22.49 -14.06 -4.93
C TYR A 128 -21.88 -14.44 -6.27
N ARG A 129 -20.56 -14.34 -6.42
CA ARG A 129 -19.86 -14.71 -7.65
C ARG A 129 -18.61 -15.53 -7.35
N ARG A 130 -18.14 -16.26 -8.36
CA ARG A 130 -16.77 -16.75 -8.34
C ARG A 130 -15.80 -15.59 -8.57
N VAL A 131 -14.72 -15.60 -7.80
CA VAL A 131 -13.57 -14.71 -7.94
C VAL A 131 -12.42 -15.59 -8.42
N SER A 132 -11.79 -15.23 -9.53
CA SER A 132 -10.71 -16.06 -10.06
C SER A 132 -9.46 -15.94 -9.17
N PRO A 133 -8.58 -16.96 -9.13
CA PRO A 133 -7.31 -16.88 -8.41
C PRO A 133 -6.47 -15.65 -8.77
N GLU A 134 -6.47 -15.26 -10.04
CA GLU A 134 -5.72 -14.10 -10.54
C GLU A 134 -6.26 -12.79 -9.98
N GLU A 135 -7.59 -12.66 -9.87
CA GLU A 135 -8.21 -11.51 -9.23
C GLU A 135 -7.90 -11.45 -7.74
N LEU A 136 -7.94 -12.59 -7.04
CA LEU A 136 -7.57 -12.68 -5.63
C LEU A 136 -6.11 -12.30 -5.38
N LEU A 137 -5.19 -12.78 -6.23
CA LEU A 137 -3.78 -12.42 -6.16
C LEU A 137 -3.57 -10.92 -6.44
N ARG A 138 -4.21 -10.37 -7.46
CA ARG A 138 -4.16 -8.94 -7.75
C ARG A 138 -4.63 -8.10 -6.55
N THR A 139 -5.75 -8.49 -5.93
CA THR A 139 -6.27 -7.82 -4.73
C THR A 139 -5.33 -7.99 -3.54
N ALA A 140 -4.70 -9.16 -3.36
CA ALA A 140 -3.72 -9.36 -2.31
C ALA A 140 -2.52 -8.41 -2.43
N PHE A 141 -2.00 -8.20 -3.65
CA PHE A 141 -0.92 -7.24 -3.90
C PHE A 141 -1.37 -5.79 -3.76
N GLU A 142 -2.61 -5.47 -4.14
CA GLU A 142 -3.20 -4.15 -3.89
C GLU A 142 -3.27 -3.87 -2.38
N PHE A 143 -3.69 -4.84 -1.58
CA PHE A 143 -3.69 -4.73 -0.12
C PHE A 143 -2.27 -4.64 0.42
N ALA A 144 -1.32 -5.41 -0.10
CA ALA A 144 0.08 -5.31 0.31
C ALA A 144 0.61 -3.87 0.12
N PHE A 145 0.33 -3.26 -1.03
CA PHE A 145 0.66 -1.86 -1.28
C PHE A 145 -0.08 -0.90 -0.34
N ARG A 146 -1.40 -1.07 -0.16
CA ARG A 146 -2.23 -0.22 0.70
C ARG A 146 -1.80 -0.24 2.17
N PHE A 147 -1.35 -1.38 2.67
CA PHE A 147 -0.90 -1.57 4.04
C PHE A 147 0.61 -1.39 4.24
N ASP A 148 1.31 -0.99 3.17
CA ASP A 148 2.75 -0.74 3.18
C ASP A 148 3.53 -1.96 3.71
N ILE A 149 3.23 -3.13 3.13
CA ILE A 149 3.95 -4.37 3.40
C ILE A 149 4.64 -4.89 2.15
N VAL A 150 5.89 -5.30 2.30
CA VAL A 150 6.73 -5.83 1.24
C VAL A 150 7.68 -6.86 1.82
N GLY A 151 8.02 -7.85 1.02
CA GLY A 151 8.99 -8.87 1.37
C GLY A 151 8.97 -10.05 0.41
N PRO A 152 9.90 -11.00 0.56
CA PRO A 152 9.95 -12.17 -0.28
C PRO A 152 8.72 -13.06 -0.06
N LEU A 153 8.17 -13.59 -1.16
CA LEU A 153 7.11 -14.58 -1.11
C LEU A 153 7.69 -15.97 -0.93
N MET A 154 7.09 -16.73 -0.03
CA MET A 154 7.44 -18.13 0.19
C MET A 154 6.22 -18.92 0.66
N PRO A 155 6.18 -20.25 0.45
CA PRO A 155 5.22 -21.11 1.11
C PRO A 155 5.41 -21.10 2.63
N TYR A 156 4.32 -21.28 3.38
CA TYR A 156 4.35 -21.30 4.83
C TYR A 156 5.23 -22.43 5.40
N SER A 157 5.36 -23.55 4.69
CA SER A 157 6.21 -24.68 5.09
C SER A 157 7.70 -24.45 4.84
N ALA A 158 8.09 -23.47 4.01
CA ALA A 158 9.49 -23.26 3.66
C ALA A 158 10.29 -22.71 4.86
N THR A 159 11.52 -23.17 5.05
CA THR A 159 12.40 -22.68 6.12
C THR A 159 12.88 -21.26 5.81
N VAL A 160 12.87 -20.38 6.81
CA VAL A 160 13.47 -19.05 6.68
C VAL A 160 14.97 -19.23 6.89
N SER A 161 15.75 -19.21 5.81
CA SER A 161 17.20 -19.14 5.96
C SER A 161 17.55 -17.84 6.69
N PRO A 162 18.53 -17.84 7.61
CA PRO A 162 19.10 -16.60 8.13
C PRO A 162 19.49 -15.73 6.93
N PRO A 163 19.40 -14.39 7.02
CA PRO A 163 19.94 -13.55 5.96
C PRO A 163 21.39 -13.99 5.75
N GLY A 164 21.69 -14.51 4.55
CA GLY A 164 23.07 -14.74 4.14
C GLY A 164 23.85 -13.43 4.24
N PRO A 165 25.18 -13.47 4.24
CA PRO A 165 25.97 -12.25 4.31
C PRO A 165 25.43 -11.26 3.28
N GLN A 166 24.92 -10.12 3.75
CA GLN A 166 24.59 -9.02 2.86
C GLN A 166 25.91 -8.68 2.21
N LEU A 167 26.04 -9.02 0.92
CA LEU A 167 27.12 -8.50 0.10
C LEU A 167 26.87 -6.98 0.06
N LEU A 168 27.47 -6.28 1.01
CA LEU A 168 27.71 -4.85 0.95
C LEU A 168 28.55 -4.67 -0.32
N GLY A 169 27.87 -4.35 -1.42
CA GLY A 169 28.53 -3.87 -2.62
C GLY A 169 29.19 -2.52 -2.33
N PRO A 170 30.36 -2.24 -2.94
CA PRO A 170 31.13 -1.03 -2.70
C PRO A 170 30.41 0.26 -3.11
#